data_AF-A0A2D7UYP3-F1
#
_entry.id   AF-A0A2D7UYP3-F1
#
_cell.length_a   1.000
_cell.length_b   1.000
_cell.length_c   1.000
_cell.angle_alpha   90.00
_cell.angle_beta   90.00
_cell.angle_gamma   90.00
#
_symmetry.space_group_name_H-M   'P 1'
#
loop_
_entity.id
_entity.type
_entity.pdbx_description
1 polymer ?
#
loop_
_entity_poly.entity_id
_entity_poly.type
_entity_poly.pdbx_seq_one_letter_code
_entity_poly.pdbx_strand_id
1 'polypeptide(L)'
;MTEAFRAIEPKDRIPWFGPDMSALSFATARLMETWSHSHDVADTFGAEYPRTDRLRHVAHIGVTTRGWSYVNRGLQPPESPVRVELTSPSGEIWTWGPEDCDDLVVADSYQFCLVVTQRRRAREAELEITGDLAAEWMEIAQAFAGPPTDAPEGRVGG
;
A
#
# COMPACT_ATOMS: atom_id res chain seq x y z
N MET A 1 -0.55 9.32 20.57
CA MET A 1 -1.17 8.31 19.67
C MET A 1 -1.06 6.91 20.22
N THR A 2 0.15 6.40 20.50
CA THR A 2 0.34 5.01 21.01
C THR A 2 -0.37 4.74 22.33
N GLU A 3 -0.41 5.72 23.24
CA GLU A 3 -1.13 5.60 24.52
C GLU A 3 -2.65 5.37 24.32
N ALA A 4 -3.27 6.07 23.37
CA ALA A 4 -4.69 5.90 23.06
C ALA A 4 -4.99 4.48 22.53
N PHE A 5 -4.10 3.90 21.72
CA PHE A 5 -4.25 2.52 21.24
C PHE A 5 -4.06 1.46 22.32
N ARG A 6 -3.34 1.77 23.42
CA ARG A 6 -3.17 0.83 24.53
C ARG A 6 -4.45 0.63 25.36
N ALA A 7 -5.41 1.55 25.23
CA ALA A 7 -6.64 1.55 26.02
C ALA A 7 -7.83 0.90 25.28
N ILE A 8 -7.64 0.42 24.05
CA ILE A 8 -8.70 -0.15 23.20
C ILE A 8 -8.24 -1.48 22.58
N GLU A 9 -9.19 -2.35 22.27
CA GLU A 9 -8.94 -3.66 21.67
C GLU A 9 -8.80 -3.55 20.14
N PRO A 10 -8.05 -4.46 19.48
CA PRO A 10 -7.80 -4.39 18.03
C PRO A 10 -9.06 -4.30 17.15
N LYS A 11 -10.19 -4.82 17.62
CA LYS A 11 -11.47 -4.85 16.90
C LYS A 11 -12.40 -3.68 17.22
N ASP A 12 -12.06 -2.86 18.20
CA ASP A 12 -12.86 -1.69 18.58
C ASP A 12 -13.01 -0.75 17.39
N ARG A 13 -14.18 -0.12 17.27
CA ARG A 13 -14.54 0.70 16.11
C ARG A 13 -14.22 2.16 16.38
N ILE A 14 -13.45 2.77 15.49
CA ILE A 14 -13.09 4.17 15.51
C ILE A 14 -13.88 4.87 14.40
N PRO A 15 -14.71 5.88 14.74
CA PRO A 15 -15.39 6.72 13.75
C PRO A 15 -14.40 7.36 12.78
N TRP A 16 -14.68 7.29 11.49
CA TRP A 16 -13.79 7.78 10.45
C TRP A 16 -14.55 8.54 9.35
N PHE A 17 -13.82 9.26 8.49
CA PHE A 17 -14.39 9.99 7.35
C PHE A 17 -15.08 9.06 6.34
N GLY A 18 -14.66 7.80 6.27
CA GLY A 18 -15.30 6.73 5.51
C GLY A 18 -16.08 5.77 6.41
N PRO A 19 -16.18 4.48 6.04
CA PRO A 19 -16.65 3.46 6.98
C PRO A 19 -15.81 3.50 8.26
N ASP A 20 -16.44 3.24 9.40
CA ASP A 20 -15.71 3.02 10.66
C ASP A 20 -14.54 2.06 10.43
N MET A 21 -13.42 2.30 11.10
CA MET A 21 -12.27 1.42 11.04
C MET A 21 -12.12 0.65 12.34
N SER A 22 -11.56 -0.56 12.29
CA SER A 22 -11.07 -1.21 13.51
C SER A 22 -9.86 -0.43 14.04
N ALA A 23 -9.61 -0.50 15.34
CA ALA A 23 -8.43 0.11 15.96
C ALA A 23 -7.13 -0.36 15.28
N LEU A 24 -7.04 -1.64 14.93
CA LEU A 24 -5.91 -2.20 14.20
C LEU A 24 -5.74 -1.56 12.80
N SER A 25 -6.81 -1.53 11.99
CA SER A 25 -6.77 -0.92 10.65
C SER A 25 -6.42 0.55 10.72
N PHE A 26 -6.97 1.28 11.70
CA PHE A 26 -6.64 2.69 11.90
C PHE A 26 -5.16 2.86 12.24
N ALA A 27 -4.61 2.05 13.15
CA ALA A 27 -3.20 2.10 13.50
C ALA A 27 -2.29 1.83 12.29
N THR A 28 -2.63 0.82 11.46
CA THR A 28 -1.91 0.54 10.21
C THR A 28 -2.00 1.71 9.23
N ALA A 29 -3.18 2.35 9.11
CA ALA A 29 -3.33 3.53 8.27
C ALA A 29 -2.47 4.71 8.74
N ARG A 30 -2.36 4.94 10.06
CA ARG A 30 -1.46 5.97 10.61
C ARG A 30 0.02 5.66 10.36
N LEU A 31 0.42 4.39 10.45
CA LEU A 31 1.79 3.97 10.11
C LEU A 31 2.11 4.22 8.64
N MET A 32 1.20 3.85 7.74
CA MET A 32 1.35 4.13 6.31
C MET A 32 1.41 5.62 6.04
N GLU A 33 0.49 6.43 6.59
CA GLU A 33 0.49 7.89 6.38
C GLU A 33 1.79 8.54 6.89
N THR A 34 2.27 8.11 8.05
CA THR A 34 3.54 8.60 8.62
C THR A 34 4.73 8.24 7.72
N TRP A 35 4.81 6.99 7.25
CA TRP A 35 5.85 6.54 6.34
C TRP A 35 5.83 7.33 5.04
N SER A 36 4.65 7.43 4.44
CA SER A 36 4.34 8.13 3.20
C SER A 36 4.79 9.59 3.23
N HIS A 37 4.40 10.36 4.25
CA HIS A 37 4.80 11.78 4.33
C HIS A 37 6.24 11.98 4.76
N SER A 38 6.81 11.08 5.56
CA SER A 38 8.24 11.14 5.87
C SER A 38 9.09 10.85 4.63
N HIS A 39 8.64 9.96 3.76
CA HIS A 39 9.27 9.73 2.46
C HIS A 39 9.21 11.00 1.60
N ASP A 40 8.06 11.66 1.50
CA ASP A 40 7.90 12.90 0.73
C ASP A 40 8.90 13.99 1.21
N VAL A 41 9.13 14.09 2.52
CA VAL A 41 10.13 15.01 3.09
C VAL A 41 11.55 14.60 2.70
N ALA A 42 11.93 13.34 2.90
CA ALA A 42 13.27 12.87 2.55
C ALA A 42 13.56 13.10 1.06
N ASP A 43 12.59 12.79 0.21
CA ASP A 43 12.65 12.99 -1.23
C ASP A 43 12.89 14.46 -1.62
N THR A 44 12.13 15.36 -1.00
CA THR A 44 12.27 16.82 -1.22
C THR A 44 13.70 17.31 -0.96
N PHE A 45 14.41 16.69 -0.03
CA PHE A 45 15.79 17.04 0.33
C PHE A 45 16.85 16.10 -0.27
N GLY A 46 16.46 15.15 -1.14
CA GLY A 46 17.38 14.16 -1.71
C GLY A 46 18.04 13.24 -0.66
N ALA A 47 17.39 13.05 0.49
CA ALA A 47 17.89 12.21 1.57
C ALA A 47 17.48 10.75 1.35
N GLU A 48 18.37 9.83 1.69
CA GLU A 48 18.04 8.41 1.67
C GLU A 48 17.01 8.08 2.77
N TYR A 49 15.90 7.45 2.38
CA TYR A 49 14.88 7.02 3.34
C TYR A 49 15.16 5.59 3.83
N PRO A 50 15.17 5.34 5.16
CA PRO A 50 15.49 4.02 5.71
C PRO A 50 14.54 2.92 5.23
N ARG A 51 15.12 1.86 4.65
CA ARG A 51 14.39 0.64 4.24
C ARG A 51 14.50 -0.39 5.35
N THR A 52 13.39 -0.64 6.04
CA THR A 52 13.32 -1.63 7.13
C THR A 52 12.07 -2.49 7.02
N ASP A 53 12.07 -3.64 7.68
CA ASP A 53 10.96 -4.60 7.63
C ASP A 53 9.62 -4.03 8.18
N ARG A 54 9.64 -2.85 8.79
CA ARG A 54 8.44 -2.08 9.15
C ARG A 54 7.56 -1.74 7.93
N LEU A 55 8.13 -1.79 6.72
CA LEU A 55 7.38 -1.68 5.45
C LEU A 55 6.27 -2.72 5.33
N ARG A 56 6.35 -3.86 6.04
CA ARG A 56 5.30 -4.88 6.03
C ARG A 56 3.92 -4.32 6.37
N HIS A 57 3.85 -3.29 7.22
CA HIS A 57 2.58 -2.63 7.54
C HIS A 57 2.03 -1.79 6.38
N VAL A 58 2.91 -1.10 5.65
CA VAL A 58 2.54 -0.31 4.46
C VAL A 58 2.12 -1.23 3.32
N ALA A 59 2.88 -2.29 3.08
CA ALA A 59 2.54 -3.31 2.10
C ALA A 59 1.19 -3.97 2.45
N HIS A 60 0.99 -4.34 3.71
CA HIS A 60 -0.25 -4.99 4.14
C HIS A 60 -1.49 -4.12 3.92
N ILE A 61 -1.43 -2.82 4.25
CA ILE A 61 -2.56 -1.94 3.95
C ILE A 61 -2.73 -1.79 2.44
N GLY A 62 -1.66 -1.63 1.67
CA GLY A 62 -1.72 -1.58 0.21
C GLY A 62 -2.47 -2.76 -0.42
N VAL A 63 -2.16 -3.98 0.02
CA VAL A 63 -2.85 -5.21 -0.43
C VAL A 63 -4.31 -5.23 0.02
N THR A 64 -4.58 -4.98 1.29
CA THR A 64 -5.94 -5.08 1.85
C THR A 64 -6.89 -4.00 1.34
N THR A 65 -6.36 -2.88 0.82
CA THR A 65 -7.13 -1.82 0.16
C THR A 65 -7.24 -1.99 -1.36
N ARG A 66 -6.91 -3.16 -1.93
CA ARG A 66 -7.13 -3.42 -3.37
C ARG A 66 -8.57 -3.07 -3.79
N GLY A 67 -9.57 -3.65 -3.13
CA GLY A 67 -10.98 -3.39 -3.44
C GLY A 67 -11.37 -1.93 -3.28
N TRP A 68 -10.78 -1.22 -2.31
CA TRP A 68 -10.99 0.22 -2.13
C TRP A 68 -10.52 1.04 -3.34
N SER A 69 -9.41 0.66 -3.97
CA SER A 69 -8.87 1.31 -5.18
C SER A 69 -9.91 1.37 -6.31
N TYR A 70 -10.71 0.32 -6.47
CA TYR A 70 -11.81 0.23 -7.44
C TYR A 70 -13.03 1.01 -6.99
N VAL A 71 -13.52 0.77 -5.76
CA VAL A 71 -14.72 1.43 -5.22
C VAL A 71 -14.58 2.95 -5.23
N ASN A 72 -13.39 3.46 -4.87
CA ASN A 72 -13.13 4.90 -4.84
C ASN A 72 -13.16 5.56 -6.24
N ARG A 73 -13.04 4.76 -7.30
CA ARG A 73 -13.18 5.18 -8.72
C ARG A 73 -14.55 4.87 -9.30
N GLY A 74 -15.49 4.35 -8.51
CA GLY A 74 -16.81 3.92 -8.98
C GLY A 74 -16.77 2.63 -9.82
N LEU A 75 -15.69 1.86 -9.73
CA LEU A 75 -15.53 0.57 -10.41
C LEU A 75 -15.98 -0.57 -9.50
N GLN A 76 -16.39 -1.69 -10.11
CA GLN A 76 -16.66 -2.93 -9.38
C GLN A 76 -15.34 -3.66 -9.09
N PRO A 77 -15.02 -3.96 -7.81
CA PRO A 77 -13.84 -4.75 -7.49
C PRO A 77 -13.92 -6.16 -8.10
N PRO A 78 -12.87 -6.66 -8.77
CA PRO A 78 -12.80 -8.04 -9.23
C PRO A 78 -12.83 -9.02 -8.05
N GLU A 79 -13.57 -10.12 -8.19
CA GLU A 79 -13.61 -11.20 -7.18
C GLU A 79 -12.36 -12.09 -7.23
N SER A 80 -11.73 -12.22 -8.40
CA SER A 80 -10.53 -13.02 -8.58
C SER A 80 -9.37 -12.45 -7.75
N PRO A 81 -8.60 -13.32 -7.05
CA PRO A 81 -7.47 -12.89 -6.24
C PRO A 81 -6.32 -12.35 -7.10
N VAL A 82 -5.39 -11.65 -6.45
CA VAL A 82 -4.07 -11.32 -6.99
C VAL A 82 -3.07 -11.79 -5.95
N ARG A 83 -2.06 -12.55 -6.37
CA ARG A 83 -0.95 -12.95 -5.52
C ARG A 83 0.06 -11.80 -5.44
N VAL A 84 0.56 -11.54 -4.25
CA VAL A 84 1.60 -10.53 -4.02
C VAL A 84 2.76 -11.20 -3.29
N GLU A 85 3.96 -11.09 -3.85
CA GLU A 85 5.21 -11.61 -3.28
C GLU A 85 6.24 -10.50 -3.19
N LEU A 86 6.59 -10.09 -1.96
CA LEU A 86 7.48 -8.97 -1.73
C LEU A 86 8.76 -9.42 -1.02
N THR A 87 9.90 -9.03 -1.56
CA THR A 87 11.18 -9.15 -0.87
C THR A 87 11.29 -8.02 0.16
N SER A 88 11.41 -8.38 1.43
CA SER A 88 11.64 -7.44 2.51
C SER A 88 13.06 -6.84 2.45
N PRO A 89 13.34 -5.72 3.14
CA PRO A 89 14.69 -5.19 3.24
C PRO A 89 15.70 -6.14 3.87
N SER A 90 15.25 -7.10 4.70
CA SER A 90 16.10 -8.16 5.27
C SER A 90 16.24 -9.40 4.38
N GLY A 91 15.49 -9.50 3.28
CA GLY A 91 15.51 -10.64 2.35
C GLY A 91 14.46 -11.72 2.63
N GLU A 92 13.66 -11.61 3.70
CA GLU A 92 12.46 -12.44 3.89
C GLU A 92 11.45 -12.18 2.76
N ILE A 93 10.79 -13.23 2.25
CA ILE A 93 9.67 -13.11 1.30
C ILE A 93 8.35 -12.99 2.07
N TRP A 94 7.59 -11.94 1.80
CA TRP A 94 6.24 -11.76 2.31
C TRP A 94 5.22 -12.04 1.23
N THR A 95 4.19 -12.81 1.58
CA THR A 95 3.19 -13.24 0.60
C THR A 95 1.77 -12.92 1.04
N TRP A 96 0.92 -12.57 0.07
CA TRP A 96 -0.53 -12.40 0.25
C TRP A 96 -1.29 -13.01 -0.93
N GLY A 97 -2.44 -13.61 -0.66
CA GLY A 97 -3.24 -14.30 -1.68
C GLY A 97 -2.80 -15.76 -1.91
N PRO A 98 -3.58 -16.54 -2.68
CA PRO A 98 -3.29 -17.95 -2.97
C PRO A 98 -2.05 -18.11 -3.86
N GLU A 99 -1.36 -19.24 -3.73
CA GLU A 99 -0.17 -19.57 -4.55
C GLU A 99 -0.52 -19.86 -6.01
N ASP A 100 -1.70 -20.44 -6.26
CA ASP A 100 -2.20 -20.75 -7.59
C ASP A 100 -3.09 -19.60 -8.07
N CYS A 101 -2.46 -18.59 -8.68
CA CYS A 101 -3.10 -17.36 -9.12
C CYS A 101 -2.50 -16.89 -10.45
N ASP A 102 -3.36 -16.64 -11.44
CA ASP A 102 -2.93 -16.16 -12.77
C ASP A 102 -2.40 -14.71 -12.71
N ASP A 103 -2.88 -13.94 -11.74
CA ASP A 103 -2.48 -12.56 -11.50
C ASP A 103 -1.50 -12.45 -10.33
N LEU A 104 -0.33 -11.87 -10.58
CA LEU A 104 0.81 -11.84 -9.66
C LEU A 104 1.54 -10.50 -9.70
N VAL A 105 1.92 -10.01 -8.51
CA VAL A 105 2.86 -8.88 -8.33
C VAL A 105 4.06 -9.35 -7.51
N VAL A 106 5.24 -9.37 -8.12
CA VAL A 106 6.53 -9.64 -7.46
C VAL A 106 7.34 -8.36 -7.39
N ALA A 107 7.91 -8.01 -6.24
CA ALA A 107 8.74 -6.81 -6.14
C ALA A 107 9.61 -6.74 -4.88
N ASP A 108 10.55 -5.80 -4.86
CA ASP A 108 11.01 -5.23 -3.59
C ASP A 108 9.83 -4.55 -2.87
N SER A 109 9.69 -4.85 -1.58
CA SER A 109 8.64 -4.27 -0.74
C SER A 109 8.62 -2.74 -0.77
N TYR A 110 9.77 -2.09 -0.91
CA TYR A 110 9.88 -0.64 -1.02
C TYR A 110 9.23 -0.10 -2.30
N GLN A 111 9.49 -0.72 -3.46
CA GLN A 111 8.90 -0.30 -4.75
C GLN A 111 7.39 -0.46 -4.72
N PHE A 112 6.91 -1.60 -4.21
CA PHE A 112 5.48 -1.84 -4.03
C PHE A 112 4.83 -0.77 -3.14
N CYS A 113 5.45 -0.43 -2.00
CA CYS A 113 4.94 0.59 -1.09
C CYS A 113 4.87 1.98 -1.75
N LEU A 114 5.84 2.35 -2.59
CA LEU A 114 5.78 3.60 -3.34
C LEU A 114 4.59 3.64 -4.30
N VAL A 115 4.29 2.53 -4.97
CA VAL A 115 3.19 2.44 -5.95
C VAL A 115 1.83 2.49 -5.27
N VAL A 116 1.56 1.63 -4.29
CA VAL A 116 0.25 1.59 -3.61
C VAL A 116 -0.08 2.84 -2.81
N THR A 117 0.95 3.63 -2.48
CA THR A 117 0.79 4.94 -1.84
C THR A 117 0.94 6.11 -2.83
N GLN A 118 1.00 5.85 -4.14
CA GLN A 118 1.03 6.86 -5.21
C GLN A 118 2.22 7.83 -5.18
N ARG A 119 3.37 7.42 -4.62
CA ARG A 119 4.64 8.15 -4.79
C ARG A 119 5.34 7.83 -6.12
N ARG A 120 4.90 6.77 -6.81
CA ARG A 120 5.51 6.31 -8.06
C ARG A 120 4.47 5.60 -8.89
N ARG A 121 4.51 5.79 -10.22
CA ARG A 121 3.70 4.99 -11.15
C ARG A 121 4.23 3.57 -11.23
N ALA A 122 3.36 2.59 -11.42
CA ALA A 122 3.75 1.19 -11.52
C ALA A 122 4.81 0.96 -12.61
N ARG A 123 4.61 1.55 -13.80
CA ARG A 123 5.56 1.51 -14.93
C ARG A 123 6.94 2.15 -14.66
N GLU A 124 7.05 2.95 -13.61
CA GLU A 124 8.28 3.65 -13.20
C GLU A 124 8.93 2.99 -11.97
N ALA A 125 8.29 1.96 -11.42
CA ALA A 125 8.77 1.13 -10.34
C ALA A 125 9.30 -0.21 -10.88
N GLU A 126 10.19 -0.83 -10.12
CA GLU A 126 10.73 -2.15 -10.44
C GLU A 126 9.74 -3.22 -9.91
N LEU A 127 8.66 -3.45 -10.66
CA LEU A 127 7.61 -4.44 -10.35
C LEU A 127 7.51 -5.53 -11.44
N GLU A 128 7.57 -6.77 -10.97
CA GLU A 128 7.16 -8.05 -11.56
C GLU A 128 5.64 -8.19 -11.75
N ILE A 129 5.01 -7.67 -12.81
CA ILE A 129 3.53 -7.76 -12.95
C ILE A 129 3.12 -8.79 -14.01
N THR A 130 2.31 -9.76 -13.60
CA THR A 130 1.71 -10.78 -14.48
C THR A 130 0.18 -10.76 -14.33
N GLY A 131 -0.54 -10.81 -15.44
CA GLY A 131 -2.01 -10.83 -15.47
C GLY A 131 -2.67 -9.44 -15.52
N ASP A 132 -3.86 -9.39 -16.13
CA ASP A 132 -4.58 -8.14 -16.41
C ASP A 132 -5.10 -7.48 -15.12
N LEU A 133 -5.53 -8.26 -14.12
CA LEU A 133 -6.05 -7.72 -12.86
C LEU A 133 -4.92 -7.16 -11.99
N ALA A 134 -3.74 -7.80 -12.01
CA ALA A 134 -2.56 -7.26 -11.34
C ALA A 134 -2.12 -5.94 -11.99
N ALA A 135 -2.07 -5.88 -13.32
CA ALA A 135 -1.72 -4.68 -14.06
C ALA A 135 -2.72 -3.54 -13.83
N GLU A 136 -4.02 -3.81 -13.96
CA GLU A 136 -5.06 -2.83 -13.69
C GLU A 136 -4.97 -2.30 -12.26
N TRP A 137 -4.83 -3.19 -11.28
CA TRP A 137 -4.75 -2.78 -9.88
C TRP A 137 -3.53 -1.90 -9.61
N MET A 138 -2.34 -2.26 -10.12
CA MET A 138 -1.13 -1.47 -9.90
C MET A 138 -1.20 -0.07 -10.52
N GLU A 139 -1.98 0.14 -11.58
CA GLU A 139 -2.21 1.46 -12.16
C GLU A 139 -3.13 2.34 -11.31
N ILE A 140 -4.12 1.75 -10.62
CA ILE A 140 -5.12 2.50 -9.84
C ILE A 140 -4.92 2.46 -8.32
N ALA A 141 -3.88 1.77 -7.84
CA ALA A 141 -3.70 1.46 -6.42
C ALA A 141 -3.76 2.72 -5.55
N GLN A 142 -4.54 2.65 -4.47
CA GLN A 142 -4.67 3.75 -3.51
C GLN A 142 -4.88 3.20 -2.09
N ALA A 143 -3.83 3.29 -1.27
CA ALA A 143 -3.84 2.79 0.11
C ALA A 143 -4.44 3.77 1.15
N PHE A 144 -4.94 4.93 0.72
CA PHE A 144 -5.41 6.00 1.61
C PHE A 144 -6.84 6.45 1.27
N ALA A 145 -7.50 7.03 2.27
CA ALA A 145 -8.83 7.64 2.11
C ALA A 145 -8.74 8.98 1.37
N GLY A 146 -9.80 9.35 0.67
CA GLY A 146 -9.89 10.58 -0.12
C GLY A 146 -10.42 10.30 -1.52
N PRO A 147 -10.70 11.33 -2.32
CA PRO A 147 -11.12 11.16 -3.72
C PRO A 147 -10.06 10.39 -4.52
N PRO A 148 -10.43 9.82 -5.68
CA PRO A 148 -9.49 9.13 -6.54
C PRO A 148 -8.42 10.10 -7.06
N THR A 149 -7.15 9.73 -6.90
CA THR A 149 -5.98 10.46 -7.40
C THR A 149 -5.04 9.53 -8.14
N ASP A 150 -4.21 10.05 -9.03
CA ASP A 150 -3.18 9.29 -9.73
C ASP A 150 -1.79 9.66 -9.23
N ALA A 151 -0.84 8.72 -9.32
CA ALA A 151 0.56 9.01 -9.00
C ALA A 151 1.12 10.07 -9.98
N PRO A 152 1.95 11.01 -9.46
CA PRO A 152 2.54 12.06 -10.28
C PRO A 152 3.43 11.47 -11.40
N GLU A 153 3.67 12.26 -12.44
CA GLU A 153 4.62 11.89 -13.50
C GLU A 153 6.07 12.05 -13.05
N GLY A 154 6.88 11.04 -13.33
CA GLY A 154 8.31 11.04 -13.06
C GLY A 154 8.65 10.61 -11.64
N ARG A 155 9.95 10.36 -11.42
CA ARG A 155 10.47 10.12 -10.07
C ARG A 155 10.29 11.40 -9.27
N VAL A 156 9.44 11.33 -8.24
CA VAL A 156 9.62 12.11 -7.01
C VAL A 156 11.04 11.74 -6.54
N GLY A 157 11.97 12.72 -6.63
CA GLY A 157 13.40 12.60 -6.31
C GLY A 157 14.23 11.77 -7.29
N GLY A 158 14.94 12.46 -8.18
CA GLY A 158 15.99 11.90 -9.04
C GLY A 158 17.38 12.35 -8.62
#